data_AF-A0AAE0LQE0-F1
#
_entry.id   AF-A0AAE0LQE0-F1
#
_cell.length_a   1.000
_cell.length_b   1.000
_cell.length_c   1.000
_cell.angle_alpha   90.00
_cell.angle_beta   90.00
_cell.angle_gamma   90.00
#
_symmetry.space_group_name_H-M   'P 1'
#
loop_
_entity.id
_entity.type
_entity.pdbx_description
1 polymer ?
#
loop_
_entity_poly.entity_id
_entity_poly.type
_entity_poly.pdbx_seq_one_letter_code
_entity_poly.pdbx_strand_id
1 'polypeptide(L)'
;MSSSSSVQEFVVHDDSAGVELPPSSRRYRMVAAMIPLALSLLETREARSSLARVATDIIEAREGMTGVSRRRRPPHIYQGSRDNMGDWVDAFLRSLRENFPSIHISRAVEGEAETWKFDWGRDMRDYVASDAGRLYLSAAIIDNMGNAQDQSPAVARDSYDLFKFQMVISIAHEMVHLLTGFITGTREPNTPPRITAEPYNNQHDVGEAGRYWESRFLGGFVEFWSEPSNPLRARQAGVPYLFEAGPKRHAVGQRVSMSYIDDFLRGRFTFPIRASSSAPLVIRRDLERDGRCETTDLRKSRAFRDAEQVNSPPPEQSTDPARRYRAINPDPRNGYPAAGGASRRYYYS
;
A
#
# COMPACT_ATOMS: atom_id res chain seq x y z
N MET A 1 -18.90 9.08 30.83
CA MET A 1 -18.87 7.71 30.30
C MET A 1 -17.60 7.56 29.50
N SER A 2 -16.55 6.96 30.08
CA SER A 2 -15.31 6.68 29.36
C SER A 2 -15.52 5.44 28.52
N SER A 3 -15.76 5.60 27.22
CA SER A 3 -15.77 4.47 26.29
C SER A 3 -14.37 3.87 26.27
N SER A 4 -14.23 2.69 26.86
CA SER A 4 -13.09 1.81 26.57
C SER A 4 -13.13 1.55 25.07
N SER A 5 -12.29 2.27 24.32
CA SER A 5 -12.07 1.99 22.91
C SER A 5 -11.42 0.62 22.85
N SER A 6 -12.20 -0.42 22.54
CA SER A 6 -11.66 -1.73 22.22
C SER A 6 -10.64 -1.54 21.11
N VAL A 7 -9.38 -1.88 21.39
CA VAL A 7 -8.34 -1.88 20.35
C VAL A 7 -8.78 -2.91 19.32
N GLN A 8 -9.01 -2.46 18.08
CA GLN A 8 -9.29 -3.36 16.98
C GLN A 8 -8.11 -4.33 16.84
N GLU A 9 -8.37 -5.62 16.97
CA GLU A 9 -7.36 -6.65 16.70
C GLU A 9 -7.30 -6.89 15.20
N PHE A 10 -6.12 -6.71 14.61
CA PHE A 10 -5.89 -6.99 13.20
C PHE A 10 -5.49 -8.45 13.01
N VAL A 11 -5.97 -9.08 11.94
CA VAL A 11 -5.53 -10.41 11.51
C VAL A 11 -4.32 -10.24 10.60
N VAL A 12 -3.14 -10.66 11.05
CA VAL A 12 -1.88 -10.55 10.31
C VAL A 12 -1.27 -11.93 10.10
N HIS A 13 -1.03 -12.29 8.85
CA HIS A 13 -0.40 -13.55 8.45
C HIS A 13 1.02 -13.31 7.97
N ASP A 14 1.88 -14.29 8.24
CA ASP A 14 3.16 -14.43 7.57
C ASP A 14 3.04 -15.50 6.48
N ASP A 15 3.01 -15.08 5.21
CA ASP A 15 2.79 -16.00 4.09
C ASP A 15 3.96 -16.97 3.88
N SER A 16 5.16 -16.64 4.39
CA SER A 16 6.28 -17.58 4.33
C SER A 16 6.06 -18.80 5.25
N ALA A 17 5.26 -18.63 6.30
CA ALA A 17 4.89 -19.69 7.23
C ALA A 17 3.46 -20.20 7.02
N GLY A 18 2.59 -19.41 6.37
CA GLY A 18 1.15 -19.67 6.29
C GLY A 18 0.46 -19.60 7.66
N VAL A 19 1.02 -18.82 8.59
CA VAL A 19 0.60 -18.78 10.00
C VAL A 19 0.18 -17.36 10.38
N GLU A 20 -0.91 -17.25 11.14
CA GLU A 20 -1.31 -16.00 11.79
C GLU A 20 -0.29 -15.64 12.88
N LEU A 21 0.20 -14.40 12.83
CA LEU A 21 1.19 -13.88 13.76
C LEU A 21 0.52 -13.48 15.08
N PRO A 22 1.06 -13.90 16.23
CA PRO A 22 0.52 -13.45 17.50
C PRO A 22 0.78 -11.94 17.70
N PRO A 23 -0.07 -11.22 18.46
CA PRO A 23 0.13 -9.80 18.77
C PRO A 23 1.46 -9.48 19.47
N SER A 24 2.04 -10.48 20.16
CA SER A 24 3.35 -10.40 20.80
C SER A 24 4.54 -10.54 19.83
N SER A 25 4.31 -10.86 18.56
CA SER A 25 5.39 -10.89 17.56
C SER A 25 5.81 -9.48 17.14
N ARG A 26 7.08 -9.34 16.78
CA ARG A 26 7.63 -8.05 16.36
C ARG A 26 6.99 -7.53 15.07
N ARG A 27 6.87 -8.40 14.06
CA ARG A 27 6.26 -8.07 12.76
C ARG A 27 4.81 -7.61 12.92
N TYR A 28 4.02 -8.30 13.74
CA TYR A 28 2.65 -7.88 14.06
C TYR A 28 2.62 -6.46 14.60
N ARG A 29 3.40 -6.14 15.64
CA ARG A 29 3.38 -4.81 16.27
C ARG A 29 3.74 -3.69 15.30
N MET A 30 4.68 -3.93 14.39
CA MET A 30 5.03 -2.95 13.36
C MET A 30 3.85 -2.67 12.43
N VAL A 31 3.23 -3.72 11.90
CA VAL A 31 2.06 -3.62 11.02
C VAL A 31 0.89 -2.96 11.75
N ALA A 32 0.53 -3.45 12.93
CA ALA A 32 -0.56 -2.94 13.75
C ALA A 32 -0.38 -1.47 14.15
N ALA A 33 0.86 -0.97 14.24
CA ALA A 33 1.13 0.44 14.52
C ALA A 33 0.94 1.38 13.31
N MET A 34 0.88 0.83 12.08
CA MET A 34 0.72 1.61 10.85
C MET A 34 -0.73 1.73 10.41
N ILE A 35 -1.55 0.68 10.62
CA ILE A 35 -2.95 0.65 10.17
C ILE A 35 -3.79 1.79 10.76
N PRO A 36 -3.78 2.06 12.09
CA PRO A 36 -4.57 3.15 12.65
C PRO A 36 -4.15 4.51 12.09
N LEU A 37 -2.87 4.68 11.77
CA LEU A 37 -2.35 5.93 11.22
C LEU A 37 -2.76 6.11 9.74
N ALA A 38 -2.72 5.05 8.93
CA ALA A 38 -3.20 5.06 7.55
C ALA A 38 -4.71 5.32 7.47
N LEU A 39 -5.50 4.72 8.36
CA LEU A 39 -6.93 5.02 8.44
C LEU A 39 -7.17 6.46 8.90
N SER A 40 -6.42 6.96 9.89
CA SER A 40 -6.55 8.35 10.33
C SER A 40 -6.21 9.35 9.22
N LEU A 41 -5.24 9.00 8.36
CA LEU A 41 -4.91 9.79 7.16
C LEU A 41 -6.10 9.86 6.19
N LEU A 42 -6.68 8.71 5.85
CA LEU A 42 -7.83 8.60 4.93
C LEU A 42 -9.10 9.26 5.47
N GLU A 43 -9.22 9.37 6.80
CA GLU A 43 -10.36 9.95 7.48
C GLU A 43 -10.29 11.48 7.65
N THR A 44 -9.19 12.11 7.27
CA THR A 44 -9.10 13.58 7.21
C THR A 44 -10.13 14.14 6.23
N ARG A 45 -10.57 15.39 6.44
CA ARG A 45 -11.58 16.04 5.59
C ARG A 45 -11.12 16.10 4.12
N GLU A 46 -9.86 16.44 3.92
CA GLU A 46 -9.20 16.54 2.62
C GLU A 46 -9.13 15.17 1.94
N ALA A 47 -8.75 14.11 2.68
CA ALA A 47 -8.70 12.76 2.14
C ALA A 47 -10.09 12.24 1.76
N ARG A 48 -11.10 12.38 2.62
CA ARG A 48 -12.50 12.00 2.32
C ARG A 48 -13.01 12.67 1.06
N SER A 49 -12.74 13.97 0.94
CA SER A 49 -13.11 14.75 -0.25
C SER A 49 -12.40 14.23 -1.51
N SER A 50 -11.11 13.89 -1.40
CA SER A 50 -10.35 13.31 -2.51
C SER A 50 -10.85 11.91 -2.88
N LEU A 51 -11.11 11.03 -1.92
CA LEU A 51 -11.67 9.70 -2.14
C LEU A 51 -13.03 9.75 -2.84
N ALA A 52 -13.93 10.65 -2.40
CA ALA A 52 -15.23 10.83 -3.03
C ALA A 52 -15.07 11.30 -4.48
N ARG A 53 -14.09 12.16 -4.74
CA ARG A 53 -13.77 12.59 -6.11
C ARG A 53 -13.23 11.44 -6.96
N VAL A 54 -12.32 10.63 -6.44
CA VAL A 54 -11.80 9.44 -7.16
C VAL A 54 -12.92 8.47 -7.49
N ALA A 55 -13.79 8.14 -6.52
CA ALA A 55 -14.94 7.26 -6.74
C ALA A 55 -15.90 7.81 -7.81
N THR A 56 -16.21 9.12 -7.75
CA THR A 56 -17.03 9.79 -8.77
C THR A 56 -16.38 9.73 -10.15
N ASP A 57 -15.08 10.05 -10.24
CA ASP A 57 -14.36 10.03 -11.51
C ASP A 57 -14.28 8.60 -12.10
N ILE A 58 -14.24 7.54 -11.28
CA ILE A 58 -14.31 6.14 -11.74
C ILE A 58 -15.70 5.79 -12.28
N ILE A 59 -16.77 6.34 -11.71
CA ILE A 59 -18.14 6.10 -12.21
C ILE A 59 -18.34 6.84 -13.53
N GLU A 60 -18.00 8.13 -13.58
CA GLU A 60 -18.02 8.93 -14.81
C GLU A 60 -17.14 8.28 -15.88
N ALA A 61 -15.94 7.89 -15.47
CA ALA A 61 -15.19 6.72 -15.92
C ALA A 61 -15.88 5.82 -16.96
N ARG A 62 -16.75 5.00 -16.38
CA ARG A 62 -17.42 3.86 -16.99
C ARG A 62 -18.68 4.28 -17.73
N GLU A 63 -19.41 5.27 -17.21
CA GLU A 63 -20.64 5.77 -17.82
C GLU A 63 -20.39 6.57 -19.10
N GLY A 64 -19.29 7.33 -19.14
CA GLY A 64 -18.87 8.17 -20.25
C GLY A 64 -18.24 7.41 -21.42
N MET A 65 -18.16 6.07 -21.38
CA MET A 65 -17.71 5.26 -22.52
C MET A 65 -18.76 5.30 -23.64
N THR A 66 -18.67 6.32 -24.49
CA THR A 66 -19.48 6.51 -25.71
C THR A 66 -19.15 5.47 -26.76
N GLY A 67 -20.14 4.97 -27.49
CA GLY A 67 -19.95 3.95 -28.54
C GLY A 67 -19.88 2.50 -28.03
N VAL A 68 -19.78 2.29 -26.72
CA VAL A 68 -19.92 0.96 -26.10
C VAL A 68 -21.38 0.74 -25.70
N SER A 69 -21.98 -0.36 -26.15
CA SER A 69 -23.37 -0.69 -25.77
C SER A 69 -23.49 -0.81 -24.25
N ARG A 70 -24.65 -0.45 -23.68
CA ARG A 70 -24.87 -0.48 -22.22
C ARG A 70 -24.55 -1.84 -21.60
N ARG A 71 -24.71 -2.94 -22.35
CA ARG A 71 -24.37 -4.32 -21.93
C ARG A 71 -22.87 -4.61 -21.89
N ARG A 72 -22.04 -3.80 -22.54
CA ARG A 72 -20.57 -3.95 -22.59
C ARG A 72 -19.84 -2.93 -21.72
N ARG A 73 -20.56 -2.02 -21.05
CA ARG A 73 -19.94 -1.07 -20.12
C ARG A 73 -19.41 -1.83 -18.91
N PRO A 74 -18.20 -1.50 -18.43
CA PRO A 74 -17.68 -2.10 -17.21
C PRO A 74 -18.67 -1.82 -16.05
N PRO A 75 -19.12 -2.85 -15.32
CA PRO A 75 -20.16 -2.69 -14.31
C PRO A 75 -19.69 -1.86 -13.11
N HIS A 76 -20.65 -1.20 -12.45
CA HIS A 76 -20.57 -0.69 -11.09
C HIS A 76 -21.92 -0.88 -10.40
N ILE A 77 -21.93 -1.01 -9.08
CA ILE A 77 -23.17 -1.20 -8.30
C ILE A 77 -23.71 0.09 -7.71
N TYR A 78 -22.95 1.19 -7.82
CA TYR A 78 -23.40 2.50 -7.39
C TYR A 78 -24.62 2.98 -8.19
N GLN A 79 -25.70 3.31 -7.49
CA GLN A 79 -26.98 3.77 -8.06
C GLN A 79 -27.44 5.15 -7.54
N GLY A 80 -26.64 5.80 -6.69
CA GLY A 80 -26.99 7.07 -6.05
C GLY A 80 -26.72 8.30 -6.91
N SER A 81 -27.08 9.48 -6.39
CA SER A 81 -26.60 10.77 -6.92
C SER A 81 -25.15 10.97 -6.50
N ARG A 82 -24.29 11.42 -7.43
CA ARG A 82 -22.86 11.70 -7.19
C ARG A 82 -22.62 12.66 -6.02
N ASP A 83 -23.57 13.54 -5.73
CA ASP A 83 -23.51 14.45 -4.57
C ASP A 83 -23.48 13.68 -3.23
N ASN A 84 -24.03 12.47 -3.21
CA ASN A 84 -24.06 11.60 -2.03
C ASN A 84 -22.83 10.68 -1.96
N MET A 85 -21.82 10.83 -2.83
CA MET A 85 -20.64 9.97 -2.83
C MET A 85 -19.85 10.07 -1.51
N GLY A 86 -19.87 11.24 -0.86
CA GLY A 86 -19.25 11.44 0.45
C GLY A 86 -19.78 10.46 1.51
N ASP A 87 -21.10 10.25 1.56
CA ASP A 87 -21.74 9.34 2.52
C ASP A 87 -21.30 7.88 2.31
N TRP A 88 -21.09 7.48 1.05
CA TRP A 88 -20.60 6.14 0.72
C TRP A 88 -19.12 5.95 1.04
N VAL A 89 -18.30 7.00 0.87
CA VAL A 89 -16.91 6.98 1.36
C VAL A 89 -16.88 6.86 2.87
N ASP A 90 -17.77 7.54 3.58
CA ASP A 90 -17.88 7.44 5.03
C ASP A 90 -18.29 6.02 5.47
N ALA A 91 -19.22 5.39 4.75
CA ALA A 91 -19.60 3.98 4.98
C ALA A 91 -18.43 3.02 4.71
N PHE A 92 -17.68 3.23 3.62
CA PHE A 92 -16.49 2.46 3.29
C PHE A 92 -15.41 2.56 4.37
N LEU A 93 -15.06 3.79 4.80
CA LEU A 93 -14.06 4.02 5.83
C LEU A 93 -14.50 3.45 7.19
N ARG A 94 -15.80 3.54 7.52
CA ARG A 94 -16.36 2.89 8.71
C ARG A 94 -16.19 1.38 8.64
N SER A 95 -16.49 0.75 7.51
CA SER A 95 -16.27 -0.68 7.35
C SER A 95 -14.80 -1.06 7.48
N LEU A 96 -13.85 -0.25 7.01
CA LEU A 96 -12.42 -0.50 7.22
C LEU A 96 -12.05 -0.45 8.72
N ARG A 97 -12.62 0.50 9.46
CA ARG A 97 -12.41 0.64 10.91
C ARG A 97 -13.02 -0.50 11.72
N GLU A 98 -14.11 -1.08 11.27
CA GLU A 98 -14.80 -2.16 11.97
C GLU A 98 -14.25 -3.53 11.57
N ASN A 99 -14.04 -3.74 10.27
CA ASN A 99 -13.73 -5.04 9.66
C ASN A 99 -12.56 -4.90 8.69
N PHE A 100 -11.37 -4.56 9.18
CA PHE A 100 -10.21 -4.34 8.30
C PHE A 100 -9.83 -5.63 7.54
N PRO A 101 -9.44 -5.55 6.24
CA PRO A 101 -8.93 -6.69 5.47
C PRO A 101 -7.83 -7.48 6.19
N SER A 102 -7.79 -8.80 6.01
CA SER A 102 -6.66 -9.58 6.52
C SER A 102 -5.36 -9.12 5.87
N ILE A 103 -4.30 -9.06 6.68
CA ILE A 103 -3.01 -8.53 6.27
C ILE A 103 -2.03 -9.69 6.08
N HIS A 104 -1.27 -9.66 4.99
CA HIS A 104 -0.35 -10.72 4.61
C HIS A 104 1.04 -10.14 4.38
N ILE A 105 2.02 -10.55 5.20
CA ILE A 105 3.42 -10.16 4.99
C ILE A 105 4.04 -11.17 4.03
N SER A 106 4.42 -10.71 2.84
CA SER A 106 4.83 -11.59 1.74
C SER A 106 6.08 -11.09 1.01
N ARG A 107 6.93 -12.05 0.62
CA ARG A 107 8.10 -11.80 -0.26
C ARG A 107 7.71 -11.70 -1.74
N ALA A 108 6.47 -12.03 -2.09
CA ALA A 108 5.97 -11.96 -3.47
C ALA A 108 5.55 -10.54 -3.87
N VAL A 109 5.40 -9.62 -2.90
CA VAL A 109 5.07 -8.21 -3.16
C VAL A 109 6.29 -7.54 -3.77
N GLU A 110 6.15 -7.07 -5.01
CA GLU A 110 7.25 -6.44 -5.75
C GLU A 110 7.47 -4.96 -5.36
N GLY A 111 6.42 -4.28 -4.90
CA GLY A 111 6.46 -2.91 -4.39
C GLY A 111 6.45 -2.85 -2.86
N GLU A 112 5.79 -1.84 -2.32
CA GLU A 112 5.57 -1.68 -0.88
C GLU A 112 4.41 -2.52 -0.35
N ALA A 113 3.29 -2.50 -1.09
CA ALA A 113 2.05 -3.16 -0.74
C ALA A 113 1.26 -3.53 -2.01
N GLU A 114 0.25 -4.38 -1.86
CA GLU A 114 -0.67 -4.78 -2.92
C GLU A 114 -2.03 -5.15 -2.33
N THR A 115 -3.11 -4.75 -2.99
CA THR A 115 -4.48 -5.13 -2.61
C THR A 115 -5.02 -6.20 -3.54
N TRP A 116 -5.52 -7.28 -2.96
CA TRP A 116 -6.31 -8.27 -3.68
C TRP A 116 -7.78 -8.05 -3.39
N LYS A 117 -8.55 -7.71 -4.43
CA LYS A 117 -10.01 -7.54 -4.33
C LYS A 117 -10.72 -8.87 -4.53
N PHE A 118 -11.84 -9.06 -3.85
CA PHE A 118 -12.76 -10.19 -4.03
C PHE A 118 -14.13 -9.71 -4.49
N ASP A 119 -14.90 -10.66 -5.02
CA ASP A 119 -16.32 -10.44 -5.24
C ASP A 119 -17.02 -10.47 -3.89
N TRP A 120 -17.76 -9.40 -3.56
CA TRP A 120 -18.30 -9.24 -2.21
C TRP A 120 -19.80 -8.93 -2.21
N GLY A 121 -20.38 -8.37 -3.28
CA GLY A 121 -21.81 -8.07 -3.26
C GLY A 121 -22.38 -7.32 -4.44
N ARG A 122 -23.68 -7.04 -4.35
CA ARG A 122 -24.44 -6.26 -5.36
C ARG A 122 -25.05 -4.98 -4.78
N ASP A 123 -24.90 -4.77 -3.48
CA ASP A 123 -25.46 -3.65 -2.74
C ASP A 123 -24.40 -3.07 -1.82
N MET A 124 -24.10 -1.78 -1.98
CA MET A 124 -23.08 -1.08 -1.20
C MET A 124 -23.36 -1.04 0.31
N ARG A 125 -24.60 -1.32 0.73
CA ARG A 125 -24.99 -1.39 2.14
C ARG A 125 -24.52 -2.66 2.83
N ASP A 126 -24.27 -3.72 2.07
CA ASP A 126 -23.86 -5.04 2.58
C ASP A 126 -22.33 -5.18 2.64
N TYR A 127 -21.60 -4.08 2.41
CA TYR A 127 -20.15 -4.12 2.32
C TYR A 127 -19.49 -4.44 3.66
N VAL A 128 -18.63 -5.45 3.65
CA VAL A 128 -17.74 -5.81 4.76
C VAL A 128 -16.32 -5.88 4.21
N ALA A 129 -15.45 -4.96 4.61
CA ALA A 129 -14.12 -4.82 4.03
C ALA A 129 -13.25 -6.08 4.19
N SER A 130 -13.38 -6.82 5.30
CA SER A 130 -12.67 -8.08 5.54
C SER A 130 -12.99 -9.17 4.53
N ASP A 131 -14.19 -9.15 3.96
CA ASP A 131 -14.66 -10.14 2.99
C ASP A 131 -14.37 -9.70 1.55
N ALA A 132 -14.15 -8.41 1.35
CA ALA A 132 -13.97 -7.79 0.05
C ALA A 132 -12.53 -7.77 -0.46
N GLY A 133 -11.55 -8.15 0.37
CA GLY A 133 -10.18 -8.24 -0.09
C GLY A 133 -9.15 -8.60 0.98
N ARG A 134 -7.88 -8.50 0.57
CA ARG A 134 -6.70 -8.71 1.41
C ARG A 134 -5.66 -7.66 1.11
N LEU A 135 -4.90 -7.30 2.13
CA LEU A 135 -3.77 -6.39 2.02
C LEU A 135 -2.46 -7.17 2.14
N TYR A 136 -1.64 -7.15 1.11
CA TYR A 136 -0.31 -7.72 1.11
C TYR A 136 0.72 -6.63 1.34
N LEU A 137 1.66 -6.85 2.27
CA LEU A 137 2.76 -5.95 2.59
C LEU A 137 4.10 -6.60 2.29
N SER A 138 5.05 -5.82 1.81
CA SER A 138 6.40 -6.30 1.49
C SER A 138 7.14 -6.78 2.74
N ALA A 139 7.43 -8.08 2.80
CA ALA A 139 8.24 -8.67 3.87
C ALA A 139 9.61 -8.00 3.99
N ALA A 140 10.23 -7.66 2.85
CA ALA A 140 11.51 -6.97 2.80
C ALA A 140 11.48 -5.63 3.55
N ILE A 141 10.41 -4.85 3.40
CA ILE A 141 10.28 -3.56 4.11
C ILE A 141 10.07 -3.78 5.60
N ILE A 142 9.17 -4.68 6.00
CA ILE A 142 8.91 -4.97 7.41
C ILE A 142 10.18 -5.49 8.11
N ASP A 143 10.96 -6.34 7.44
CA ASP A 143 12.22 -6.85 7.98
C ASP A 143 13.28 -5.76 8.09
N ASN A 144 13.37 -4.85 7.11
CA ASN A 144 14.27 -3.71 7.17
C ASN A 144 13.88 -2.70 8.26
N MET A 145 12.58 -2.56 8.56
CA MET A 145 12.12 -1.80 9.73
C MET A 145 12.64 -2.42 11.03
N GLY A 146 12.55 -3.74 11.18
CA GLY A 146 13.14 -4.45 12.32
C GLY A 146 14.66 -4.29 12.37
N ASN A 147 15.33 -4.46 11.24
CA ASN A 147 16.77 -4.27 11.20
C ASN A 147 17.19 -2.86 11.62
N ALA A 148 16.49 -1.82 11.15
CA ALA A 148 16.76 -0.44 11.52
C ALA A 148 16.62 -0.18 13.03
N GLN A 149 15.61 -0.77 13.68
CA GLN A 149 15.44 -0.69 15.14
C GLN A 149 16.55 -1.38 15.93
N ASP A 150 17.17 -2.43 15.37
CA ASP A 150 18.27 -3.15 16.02
C ASP A 150 19.62 -2.45 15.86
N GLN A 151 19.73 -1.48 14.95
CA GLN A 151 20.94 -0.71 14.76
C GLN A 151 21.06 0.45 15.76
N SER A 152 22.30 0.87 16.04
CA SER A 152 22.53 2.11 16.81
C SER A 152 21.94 3.33 16.09
N PRO A 153 21.53 4.40 16.82
CA PRO A 153 20.99 5.62 16.20
C PRO A 153 21.92 6.25 15.14
N ALA A 154 23.24 6.14 15.31
CA ALA A 154 24.22 6.64 14.34
C ALA A 154 24.14 5.92 12.97
N VAL A 155 23.76 4.64 12.98
CA VAL A 155 23.62 3.79 11.80
C VAL A 155 22.19 3.85 11.25
N ALA A 156 21.20 3.65 12.13
CA ALA A 156 19.79 3.64 11.75
C ALA A 156 19.32 5.00 11.24
N ARG A 157 19.82 6.10 11.84
CA ARG A 157 19.30 7.45 11.65
C ARG A 157 17.78 7.43 11.80
N ASP A 158 17.05 8.04 10.88
CA ASP A 158 15.58 8.10 10.88
C ASP A 158 14.92 6.93 10.11
N SER A 159 15.66 5.86 9.79
CA SER A 159 15.19 4.85 8.83
C SER A 159 13.90 4.15 9.25
N TYR A 160 13.71 3.88 10.55
CA TYR A 160 12.47 3.26 11.04
C TYR A 160 11.26 4.17 10.78
N ASP A 161 11.39 5.46 11.08
CA ASP A 161 10.33 6.44 10.89
C ASP A 161 10.06 6.68 9.40
N LEU A 162 11.11 6.70 8.57
CA LEU A 162 10.97 6.80 7.11
C LEU A 162 10.25 5.59 6.51
N PHE A 163 10.58 4.36 6.94
CA PHE A 163 9.83 3.18 6.52
C PHE A 163 8.38 3.21 6.98
N LYS A 164 8.13 3.62 8.24
CA LYS A 164 6.78 3.77 8.76
C LYS A 164 5.98 4.78 7.94
N PHE A 165 6.58 5.90 7.58
CA PHE A 165 6.00 6.91 6.71
C PHE A 165 5.67 6.36 5.31
N GLN A 166 6.62 5.67 4.68
CA GLN A 166 6.44 4.98 3.39
C GLN A 166 5.22 4.05 3.43
N MET A 167 5.22 3.12 4.39
CA MET A 167 4.19 2.10 4.49
C MET A 167 2.82 2.65 4.83
N VAL A 168 2.71 3.71 5.63
CA VAL A 168 1.40 4.35 5.92
C VAL A 168 0.78 4.93 4.64
N ILE A 169 1.60 5.57 3.78
CA ILE A 169 1.14 6.05 2.48
C ILE A 169 0.76 4.87 1.58
N SER A 170 1.58 3.83 1.50
CA SER A 170 1.30 2.64 0.69
C SER A 170 0.03 1.91 1.14
N ILE A 171 -0.22 1.76 2.44
CA ILE A 171 -1.46 1.19 2.95
C ILE A 171 -2.65 2.05 2.55
N ALA A 172 -2.55 3.37 2.68
CA ALA A 172 -3.62 4.28 2.28
C ALA A 172 -3.91 4.21 0.77
N HIS A 173 -2.85 4.16 -0.05
CA HIS A 173 -2.92 3.94 -1.49
C HIS A 173 -3.70 2.66 -1.83
N GLU A 174 -3.34 1.56 -1.17
CA GLU A 174 -3.99 0.27 -1.35
C GLU A 174 -5.49 0.30 -0.98
N MET A 175 -5.88 1.05 0.04
CA MET A 175 -7.30 1.23 0.36
C MET A 175 -8.07 1.98 -0.74
N VAL A 176 -7.41 2.80 -1.57
CA VAL A 176 -8.04 3.42 -2.76
C VAL A 176 -8.34 2.38 -3.83
N HIS A 177 -7.47 1.38 -4.02
CA HIS A 177 -7.77 0.25 -4.89
C HIS A 177 -8.94 -0.57 -4.35
N LEU A 178 -9.01 -0.77 -3.03
CA LEU A 178 -10.14 -1.44 -2.40
C LEU A 178 -11.45 -0.64 -2.54
N LEU A 179 -11.39 0.70 -2.46
CA LEU A 179 -12.53 1.59 -2.75
C LEU A 179 -13.08 1.37 -4.17
N THR A 180 -12.21 1.10 -5.14
CA THR A 180 -12.63 0.74 -6.51
C THR A 180 -13.44 -0.57 -6.51
N GLY A 181 -13.04 -1.55 -5.68
CA GLY A 181 -13.80 -2.78 -5.43
C GLY A 181 -15.15 -2.54 -4.74
N PHE A 182 -15.19 -1.62 -3.77
CA PHE A 182 -16.41 -1.21 -3.07
C PHE A 182 -17.46 -0.61 -4.01
N ILE A 183 -17.06 0.17 -5.02
CA ILE A 183 -18.02 0.73 -5.98
C ILE A 183 -18.40 -0.25 -7.10
N THR A 184 -17.59 -1.29 -7.36
CA THR A 184 -17.89 -2.33 -8.36
C THR A 184 -18.74 -3.47 -7.82
N GLY A 185 -18.62 -3.82 -6.54
CA GLY A 185 -19.22 -5.05 -5.99
C GLY A 185 -18.39 -6.32 -6.23
N THR A 186 -17.37 -6.20 -7.07
CA THR A 186 -16.64 -7.31 -7.68
C THR A 186 -15.15 -7.01 -7.78
N ARG A 187 -14.32 -8.04 -7.90
CA ARG A 187 -12.86 -7.90 -8.08
C ARG A 187 -12.50 -7.16 -9.38
N GLU A 188 -13.31 -7.34 -10.41
CA GLU A 188 -13.20 -6.71 -11.73
C GLU A 188 -14.50 -5.96 -12.04
N PRO A 189 -14.49 -4.88 -12.84
CA PRO A 189 -13.36 -4.34 -13.59
C PRO A 189 -12.39 -3.54 -12.72
N ASN A 190 -11.11 -3.52 -13.10
CA ASN A 190 -10.12 -2.64 -12.53
C ASN A 190 -10.43 -1.14 -12.77
N THR A 191 -9.54 -0.30 -12.23
CA THR A 191 -9.57 1.15 -12.40
C THR A 191 -9.57 1.51 -13.89
N PRO A 192 -10.48 2.38 -14.37
CA PRO A 192 -10.48 2.80 -15.77
C PRO A 192 -9.15 3.46 -16.17
N PRO A 193 -8.63 3.25 -17.40
CA PRO A 193 -7.32 3.75 -17.82
C PRO A 193 -7.09 5.25 -17.62
N ARG A 194 -8.13 6.06 -17.78
CA ARG A 194 -8.04 7.52 -17.61
C ARG A 194 -7.94 7.98 -16.15
N ILE A 195 -8.18 7.07 -15.21
CA ILE A 195 -8.00 7.30 -13.78
C ILE A 195 -6.60 6.77 -13.43
N THR A 196 -5.60 7.54 -13.86
CA THR A 196 -4.18 7.32 -13.61
C THR A 196 -3.49 8.69 -13.63
N ALA A 197 -2.32 8.78 -13.03
CA ALA A 197 -1.51 10.00 -13.04
C ALA A 197 -0.18 9.75 -13.76
N GLU A 198 0.24 10.69 -14.61
CA GLU A 198 1.54 10.60 -15.29
C GLU A 198 2.68 10.66 -14.26
N PRO A 199 3.69 9.77 -14.30
CA PRO A 199 4.08 8.88 -15.40
C PRO A 199 3.54 7.44 -15.35
N TYR A 200 2.60 7.13 -14.46
CA TYR A 200 2.10 5.77 -14.23
C TYR A 200 1.00 5.34 -15.21
N ASN A 201 0.91 5.98 -16.38
CA ASN A 201 0.01 5.62 -17.48
C ASN A 201 0.61 4.54 -18.41
N ASN A 202 1.52 3.72 -17.90
CA ASN A 202 2.27 2.73 -18.67
C ASN A 202 1.44 1.51 -19.11
N GLN A 203 0.22 1.35 -18.58
CA GLN A 203 -0.74 0.32 -19.00
C GLN A 203 -1.90 0.97 -19.74
N HIS A 204 -2.01 0.69 -21.05
CA HIS A 204 -3.06 1.28 -21.88
C HIS A 204 -4.49 0.90 -21.46
N ASP A 205 -4.64 -0.23 -20.76
CA ASP A 205 -5.95 -0.84 -20.47
C ASP A 205 -6.34 -0.85 -18.98
N VAL A 206 -5.45 -0.42 -18.08
CA VAL A 206 -5.70 -0.40 -16.63
C VAL A 206 -5.19 0.91 -16.02
N GLY A 207 -6.05 1.59 -15.27
CA GLY A 207 -5.68 2.80 -14.52
C GLY A 207 -5.02 2.48 -13.18
N GLU A 208 -4.54 3.52 -12.50
CA GLU A 208 -3.82 3.44 -11.22
C GLU A 208 -4.50 4.41 -10.24
N ALA A 209 -5.50 3.93 -9.49
CA ALA A 209 -6.36 4.78 -8.68
C ALA A 209 -5.61 5.36 -7.47
N GLY A 210 -4.65 4.64 -6.91
CA GLY A 210 -3.87 5.08 -5.76
C GLY A 210 -2.95 6.25 -6.12
N ARG A 211 -2.17 6.17 -7.19
CA ARG A 211 -1.36 7.26 -7.75
C ARG A 211 -2.23 8.44 -8.20
N TYR A 212 -3.40 8.15 -8.78
CA TYR A 212 -4.35 9.21 -9.10
C TYR A 212 -4.80 9.99 -7.85
N TRP A 213 -5.13 9.27 -6.78
CA TRP A 213 -5.45 9.85 -5.48
C TRP A 213 -4.26 10.62 -4.89
N GLU A 214 -3.06 10.04 -4.85
CA GLU A 214 -1.83 10.67 -4.35
C GLU A 214 -1.57 12.02 -5.03
N SER A 215 -1.60 12.04 -6.37
CA SER A 215 -1.31 13.25 -7.15
C SER A 215 -2.22 14.43 -6.78
N ARG A 216 -3.47 14.15 -6.41
CA ARG A 216 -4.48 15.16 -6.05
C ARG A 216 -4.48 15.52 -4.57
N PHE A 217 -4.29 14.51 -3.72
CA PHE A 217 -4.39 14.67 -2.27
C PHE A 217 -3.07 15.09 -1.63
N LEU A 218 -1.98 14.42 -1.99
CA LEU A 218 -0.64 14.69 -1.46
C LEU A 218 0.05 15.84 -2.20
N GLY A 219 -0.48 16.22 -3.38
CA GLY A 219 0.09 17.24 -4.25
C GLY A 219 1.23 16.72 -5.14
N GLY A 220 1.37 15.41 -5.28
CA GLY A 220 2.42 14.76 -6.04
C GLY A 220 2.59 13.30 -5.64
N PHE A 221 3.73 12.70 -5.99
CA PHE A 221 4.09 11.33 -5.63
C PHE A 221 5.24 11.34 -4.65
N VAL A 222 5.08 10.59 -3.55
CA VAL A 222 6.19 10.35 -2.63
C VAL A 222 6.97 9.15 -3.13
N GLU A 223 8.22 9.39 -3.52
CA GLU A 223 9.15 8.34 -3.95
C GLU A 223 10.37 8.32 -3.02
N PHE A 224 10.84 7.13 -2.69
CA PHE A 224 12.00 6.94 -1.82
C PHE A 224 13.21 6.57 -2.65
N TRP A 225 14.22 7.43 -2.65
CA TRP A 225 15.44 7.26 -3.44
C TRP A 225 16.62 6.86 -2.56
N SER A 226 17.45 5.94 -3.03
CA SER A 226 18.61 5.45 -2.29
C SER A 226 19.64 6.56 -2.07
N GLU A 227 20.32 6.48 -0.93
CA GLU A 227 21.48 7.28 -0.60
C GLU A 227 22.69 6.35 -0.61
N PRO A 228 23.61 6.47 -1.59
CA PRO A 228 24.75 5.56 -1.72
C PRO A 228 25.65 5.53 -0.48
N SER A 229 25.69 6.63 0.27
CA SER A 229 26.47 6.75 1.50
C SER A 229 25.78 6.18 2.74
N ASN A 230 24.56 5.64 2.62
CA ASN A 230 23.81 5.12 3.75
C ASN A 230 24.44 3.82 4.29
N PRO A 231 24.75 3.74 5.60
CA PRO A 231 25.39 2.55 6.19
C PRO A 231 24.51 1.30 6.14
N LEU A 232 23.18 1.43 6.02
CA LEU A 232 22.25 0.31 5.84
C LEU A 232 22.26 -0.28 4.41
N ARG A 233 22.95 0.37 3.46
CA ARG A 233 23.08 -0.08 2.07
C ARG A 233 21.72 -0.38 1.44
N ALA A 234 21.48 -1.63 1.01
CA ALA A 234 20.24 -2.06 0.38
C ALA A 234 19.05 -2.14 1.35
N ARG A 235 19.30 -2.09 2.66
CA ARG A 235 18.27 -2.13 3.73
C ARG A 235 17.81 -0.74 4.17
N GLN A 236 18.26 0.32 3.51
CA GLN A 236 17.84 1.67 3.84
C GLN A 236 16.38 1.94 3.44
N ALA A 237 15.73 2.85 4.14
CA ALA A 237 14.45 3.41 3.70
C ALA A 237 14.61 4.33 2.48
N GLY A 238 15.80 4.91 2.30
CA GLY A 238 16.05 5.93 1.29
C GLY A 238 15.72 7.33 1.78
N VAL A 239 15.71 8.29 0.86
CA VAL A 239 15.37 9.69 1.07
C VAL A 239 14.04 9.96 0.36
N PRO A 240 13.00 10.41 1.05
CA PRO A 240 11.72 10.70 0.43
C PRO A 240 11.76 12.02 -0.35
N TYR A 241 11.29 11.97 -1.59
CA TYR A 241 11.06 13.13 -2.46
C TYR A 241 9.59 13.19 -2.83
N LEU A 242 9.04 14.40 -2.87
CA LEU A 242 7.74 14.67 -3.46
C LEU A 242 7.96 15.14 -4.90
N PHE A 243 7.54 14.35 -5.88
CA PHE A 243 7.60 14.68 -7.29
C PHE A 243 6.25 15.16 -7.81
N GLU A 244 6.28 16.18 -8.66
CA GLU A 244 5.11 16.63 -9.40
C GLU A 244 4.64 15.56 -10.41
N ALA A 245 3.37 15.65 -10.80
CA ALA A 245 2.85 14.89 -11.93
C ALA A 245 3.49 15.36 -13.24
N GLY A 246 3.90 14.41 -14.08
CA GLY A 246 4.53 14.72 -15.37
C GLY A 246 5.49 13.65 -15.86
N PRO A 247 6.25 13.94 -16.92
CA PRO A 247 7.09 12.94 -17.59
C PRO A 247 8.14 12.35 -16.63
N LYS A 248 8.21 11.02 -16.54
CA LYS A 248 8.97 10.29 -15.50
C LYS A 248 10.34 10.91 -15.21
N ARG A 249 11.19 11.02 -16.23
CA ARG A 249 12.57 11.49 -16.10
C ARG A 249 12.72 12.99 -15.81
N HIS A 250 11.70 13.78 -16.11
CA HIS A 250 11.77 15.25 -16.09
C HIS A 250 10.88 15.89 -15.04
N ALA A 251 10.05 15.12 -14.34
CA ALA A 251 9.24 15.69 -13.27
C ALA A 251 10.15 16.25 -12.17
N VAL A 252 9.82 17.47 -11.76
CA VAL A 252 10.52 18.18 -10.69
C VAL A 252 10.07 17.60 -9.36
N GLY A 253 11.01 17.42 -8.46
CA GLY A 253 10.73 17.01 -7.10
C GLY A 253 11.60 17.73 -6.09
N GLN A 254 11.19 17.63 -4.84
CA GLN A 254 11.90 18.21 -3.71
C GLN A 254 11.83 17.24 -2.53
N ARG A 255 12.89 17.20 -1.73
CA ARG A 255 12.95 16.32 -0.55
C ARG A 255 11.81 16.64 0.41
N VAL A 256 11.13 15.63 0.94
CA VAL A 256 10.09 15.82 1.98
C VAL A 256 10.73 16.29 3.28
N SER A 257 10.09 17.24 3.98
CA SER A 257 10.60 17.78 5.24
C SER A 257 10.55 16.72 6.36
N MET A 258 11.65 16.51 7.08
CA MET A 258 11.65 15.60 8.24
C MET A 258 10.67 16.06 9.33
N SER A 259 10.56 17.38 9.57
CA SER A 259 9.55 17.91 10.50
C SER A 259 8.11 17.58 10.07
N TYR A 260 7.85 17.51 8.75
CA TYR A 260 6.56 17.06 8.24
C TYR A 260 6.34 15.56 8.52
N ILE A 261 7.35 14.73 8.28
CA ILE A 261 7.27 13.29 8.58
C ILE A 261 7.02 13.06 10.07
N ASP A 262 7.72 13.78 10.93
CA ASP A 262 7.53 13.77 12.37
C ASP A 262 6.12 14.19 12.81
N ASP A 263 5.54 15.21 12.17
CA ASP A 263 4.15 15.63 12.41
C ASP A 263 3.17 14.55 11.93
N PHE A 264 3.39 14.03 10.73
CA PHE A 264 2.59 12.99 10.10
C PHE A 264 2.54 11.71 10.95
N LEU A 265 3.69 11.25 11.45
CA LEU A 265 3.78 10.04 12.29
C LEU A 265 3.13 10.21 13.67
N ARG A 266 2.87 11.45 14.09
CA ARG A 266 2.09 11.80 15.29
C ARG A 266 0.61 12.03 14.99
N GLY A 267 0.16 11.75 13.76
CA GLY A 267 -1.23 11.96 13.32
C GLY A 267 -1.59 13.41 13.07
N ARG A 268 -0.61 14.32 12.96
CA ARG A 268 -0.81 15.73 12.63
C ARG A 268 -0.61 15.92 11.13
N PHE A 269 -1.68 15.74 10.38
CA PHE A 269 -1.64 15.81 8.93
C PHE A 269 -1.85 17.23 8.41
N THR A 270 -1.09 17.62 7.39
CA THR A 270 -1.27 18.86 6.63
C THR A 270 -1.10 18.56 5.15
N PHE A 271 -1.90 19.19 4.28
CA PHE A 271 -1.88 18.92 2.84
C PHE A 271 -1.77 20.23 2.02
N PRO A 272 -1.08 20.21 0.87
CA PRO A 272 -0.28 19.10 0.32
C PRO A 272 0.95 18.76 1.19
N ILE A 273 1.64 17.65 0.88
CA ILE A 273 2.85 17.26 1.62
C ILE A 273 3.87 18.40 1.59
N ARG A 274 4.42 18.74 2.77
CA ARG A 274 5.42 19.81 2.89
C ARG A 274 6.81 19.31 2.50
N ALA A 275 7.29 19.81 1.37
CA ALA A 275 8.69 19.69 0.99
C ALA A 275 9.60 20.54 1.90
N SER A 276 10.88 20.17 1.97
CA SER A 276 11.90 20.88 2.72
C SER A 276 12.28 22.16 1.98
N SER A 277 11.99 23.33 2.56
CA SER A 277 12.25 24.64 1.95
C SER A 277 13.73 24.91 1.65
N SER A 278 14.63 24.21 2.35
CA SER A 278 16.08 24.29 2.16
C SER A 278 16.63 23.29 1.15
N ALA A 279 15.83 22.32 0.68
CA ALA A 279 16.29 21.31 -0.26
C ALA A 279 16.25 21.87 -1.70
N PRO A 280 17.29 21.63 -2.53
CA PRO A 280 17.24 22.01 -3.93
C PRO A 280 16.14 21.22 -4.65
N LEU A 281 15.60 21.84 -5.71
CA LEU A 281 14.78 21.12 -6.68
C LEU A 281 15.67 20.11 -7.42
N VAL A 282 15.13 18.92 -7.66
CA VAL A 282 15.77 17.85 -8.40
C VAL A 282 14.83 17.32 -9.47
N ILE A 283 15.38 16.61 -10.45
CA ILE A 283 14.60 15.77 -11.37
C ILE A 283 15.09 14.33 -11.23
N ARG A 284 14.22 13.34 -11.49
CA ARG A 284 14.57 11.91 -11.37
C ARG A 284 15.85 11.55 -12.12
N ARG A 285 16.03 12.10 -13.34
CA ARG A 285 17.25 11.88 -14.15
C ARG A 285 18.54 12.29 -13.43
N ASP A 286 18.52 13.38 -12.67
CA ASP A 286 19.72 13.86 -11.98
C ASP A 286 20.06 12.96 -10.79
N LEU A 287 19.04 12.47 -10.06
CA LEU A 287 19.24 11.46 -9.01
C LEU A 287 19.83 10.16 -9.59
N GLU A 288 19.31 9.68 -10.73
CA GLU A 288 19.85 8.52 -11.44
C GLU A 288 21.32 8.73 -11.84
N ARG A 289 21.67 9.91 -12.37
CA ARG A 289 23.06 10.26 -12.74
C ARG A 289 24.00 10.26 -11.54
N ASP A 290 23.49 10.64 -10.37
CA ASP A 290 24.24 10.64 -9.11
C ASP A 290 24.35 9.23 -8.49
N GLY A 291 23.95 8.18 -9.22
CA GLY A 291 24.03 6.78 -8.79
C GLY A 291 22.95 6.40 -7.77
N ARG A 292 21.91 7.21 -7.62
CA ARG A 292 20.74 6.90 -6.79
C ARG A 292 19.72 6.12 -7.63
N CYS A 293 18.93 5.30 -6.97
CA CYS A 293 17.82 4.58 -7.58
C CYS A 293 16.62 4.60 -6.64
N GLU A 294 15.42 4.38 -7.16
CA GLU A 294 14.26 4.15 -6.31
C GLU A 294 14.49 2.92 -5.43
N THR A 295 14.15 3.01 -4.15
CA THR A 295 14.42 1.94 -3.17
C THR A 295 13.64 0.66 -3.48
N THR A 296 12.53 0.75 -4.19
CA THR A 296 11.80 -0.41 -4.73
C THR A 296 12.68 -1.19 -5.72
N ASP A 297 13.40 -0.52 -6.62
CA ASP A 297 14.35 -1.16 -7.53
C ASP A 297 15.56 -1.73 -6.77
N LEU A 298 16.03 -1.02 -5.74
CA LEU A 298 17.13 -1.49 -4.89
C LEU A 298 16.80 -2.83 -4.22
N ARG A 299 15.56 -3.01 -3.76
CA ARG A 299 15.07 -4.24 -3.11
C ARG A 299 14.87 -5.40 -4.10
N LYS A 300 14.60 -5.10 -5.38
CA LYS A 300 14.51 -6.11 -6.44
C LYS A 300 15.88 -6.67 -6.85
N SER A 301 16.95 -5.93 -6.59
CA SER A 301 18.30 -6.28 -7.02
C SER A 301 18.81 -7.59 -6.39
N ARG A 302 19.69 -8.31 -7.11
CA ARG A 302 20.38 -9.52 -6.60
C ARG A 302 21.13 -9.26 -5.29
N ALA A 303 21.76 -8.09 -5.18
CA ALA A 303 22.50 -7.69 -3.99
C ALA A 303 21.62 -7.65 -2.72
N PHE A 304 20.33 -7.33 -2.86
CA PHE A 304 19.39 -7.40 -1.75
C PHE A 304 19.11 -8.85 -1.34
N ARG A 305 18.88 -9.74 -2.30
CA ARG A 305 18.67 -11.18 -2.05
C ARG A 305 19.87 -11.83 -1.35
N ASP A 306 21.08 -11.46 -1.76
CA ASP A 306 22.31 -11.94 -1.15
C ASP A 306 22.48 -11.39 0.28
N ALA A 307 22.08 -10.13 0.53
CA ALA A 307 22.12 -9.52 1.86
C ALA A 307 21.06 -10.06 2.83
N GLU A 308 19.90 -10.54 2.35
CA GLU A 308 18.92 -11.26 3.17
C GLU A 308 19.47 -12.59 3.69
N GLN A 309 20.24 -13.32 2.89
CA GLN A 309 20.79 -14.63 3.28
C GLN A 309 21.82 -14.54 4.41
N VAL A 310 22.63 -13.48 4.46
CA VAL A 310 23.76 -13.38 5.40
C VAL A 310 23.31 -13.03 6.83
N ASN A 311 22.17 -12.36 7.02
CA ASN A 311 21.70 -11.96 8.36
C ASN A 311 20.22 -12.26 8.61
N SER A 312 19.66 -13.28 7.96
CA SER A 312 18.37 -13.81 8.42
C SER A 312 18.58 -14.35 9.85
N PRO A 313 17.85 -13.86 10.86
CA PRO A 313 17.88 -14.51 12.17
C PRO A 313 17.50 -15.98 11.97
N PRO A 314 18.06 -16.91 12.76
CA PRO A 314 17.58 -18.29 12.75
C PRO A 314 16.06 -18.25 12.89
N PRO A 315 15.29 -19.08 12.14
CA PRO A 315 13.85 -19.16 12.34
C PRO A 315 13.60 -19.29 13.84
N GLU A 316 12.76 -18.42 14.40
CA GLU A 316 12.44 -18.43 15.83
C GLU A 316 12.15 -19.88 16.21
N GLN A 317 13.06 -20.48 16.98
CA GLN A 317 12.87 -21.83 17.47
C GLN A 317 11.69 -21.75 18.42
N SER A 318 10.52 -22.14 17.93
CA SER A 318 9.33 -22.34 18.75
C SER A 318 9.73 -23.13 19.98
N THR A 319 9.76 -22.48 21.14
CA THR A 319 10.02 -23.10 22.44
C THR A 319 8.83 -23.90 22.94
N ASP A 320 7.81 -24.09 22.11
CA ASP A 320 6.65 -24.93 22.41
C ASP A 320 6.98 -26.42 22.21
N PRO A 321 7.18 -27.20 23.29
CA PRO A 321 7.44 -28.63 23.20
C PRO A 321 6.26 -29.43 22.63
N ALA A 322 5.07 -28.82 22.47
CA ALA A 322 3.89 -29.49 21.91
C ALA A 322 3.92 -29.62 20.37
N ARG A 323 4.86 -28.95 19.67
CA ARG A 323 4.96 -29.00 18.19
C ARG A 323 5.95 -30.03 17.63
N ARG A 324 6.38 -31.01 18.43
CA ARG A 324 7.09 -32.20 17.92
C ARG A 324 6.14 -33.30 17.48
N TYR A 325 5.28 -33.07 16.48
CA TYR A 325 4.65 -34.16 15.76
C TYR A 325 4.47 -33.85 14.26
N ARG A 326 5.06 -34.76 13.46
CA ARG A 326 4.77 -35.14 12.07
C ARG A 326 4.97 -34.08 10.98
N ALA A 327 6.17 -34.11 10.40
CA ALA A 327 6.33 -33.91 8.97
C ALA A 327 5.55 -35.03 8.23
N ILE A 328 4.33 -34.72 7.77
CA ILE A 328 3.67 -35.47 6.70
C ILE A 328 4.06 -34.75 5.40
N ASN A 329 4.85 -35.42 4.56
CA ASN A 329 5.02 -35.04 3.17
C ASN A 329 3.64 -35.00 2.50
N PRO A 330 3.17 -33.87 1.97
CA PRO A 330 2.02 -33.88 1.09
C PRO A 330 2.47 -34.40 -0.28
N ASP A 331 1.90 -35.52 -0.68
CA ASP A 331 1.93 -36.03 -2.05
C ASP A 331 1.34 -34.96 -3.01
N PRO A 332 2.08 -34.54 -4.07
CA PRO A 332 1.62 -33.49 -4.97
C PRO A 332 0.52 -33.92 -5.97
N ARG A 333 -0.17 -35.06 -5.76
CA ARG A 333 -1.11 -35.62 -6.76
C ARG A 333 -2.59 -35.51 -6.46
N ASN A 334 -3.03 -34.88 -5.38
CA ASN A 334 -4.47 -34.75 -5.10
C ASN A 334 -4.99 -33.31 -5.19
N GLY A 335 -5.45 -32.95 -6.40
CA GLY A 335 -6.77 -32.36 -6.63
C GLY A 335 -7.05 -30.92 -6.20
N TYR A 336 -6.51 -29.95 -6.94
CA TYR A 336 -7.22 -28.68 -7.16
C TYR A 336 -8.06 -28.81 -8.44
N PRO A 337 -9.33 -28.37 -8.47
CA PRO A 337 -10.06 -28.26 -9.73
C PRO A 337 -9.36 -27.21 -10.60
N ALA A 338 -9.09 -27.56 -11.84
CA ALA A 338 -8.52 -26.67 -12.84
C ALA A 338 -9.46 -25.48 -13.08
N ALA A 339 -9.19 -24.36 -12.41
CA ALA A 339 -9.70 -23.06 -12.81
C ALA A 339 -8.90 -22.61 -14.03
N GLY A 340 -9.32 -23.07 -15.21
CA GLY A 340 -8.95 -22.50 -16.49
C GLY A 340 -9.48 -21.07 -16.58
N GLY A 341 -8.67 -20.13 -16.12
CA GLY A 341 -8.90 -18.70 -16.26
C GLY A 341 -7.57 -18.01 -16.02
N ALA A 342 -6.92 -17.60 -17.10
CA ALA A 342 -5.67 -16.84 -17.04
C ALA A 342 -5.90 -15.53 -16.27
N SER A 343 -5.64 -15.56 -14.96
CA SER A 343 -5.48 -14.36 -14.15
C SER A 343 -4.15 -13.75 -14.55
N ARG A 344 -4.18 -12.80 -15.49
CA ARG A 344 -3.03 -11.95 -15.77
C ARG A 344 -2.68 -11.23 -14.46
N ARG A 345 -1.50 -11.53 -13.90
CA ARG A 345 -0.89 -10.76 -12.82
C ARG A 345 -0.47 -9.43 -13.42
N TYR A 346 -0.95 -8.32 -12.89
CA TYR A 346 -0.57 -6.98 -13.31
C TYR A 346 0.30 -6.36 -12.22
N TYR A 347 1.48 -5.91 -12.62
CA TYR A 347 2.51 -5.39 -11.73
C TYR A 347 2.31 -3.88 -11.54
N TYR A 348 2.32 -3.42 -10.29
CA TYR A 348 2.40 -2.00 -9.94
C TYR A 348 3.87 -1.65 -9.63
N SER A 349 4.35 -0.57 -10.23
CA SER A 349 5.73 -0.07 -10.11
C SER A 349 5.79 1.17 -9.24
#